data_AF-A0AA97CSB1-F1
#
_entry.id   AF-A0AA97CSB1-F1
#
_cell.length_a   1.000
_cell.length_b   1.000
_cell.length_c   1.000
_cell.angle_alpha   90.00
_cell.angle_beta   90.00
_cell.angle_gamma   90.00
#
_symmetry.space_group_name_H-M   'P 1'
#
loop_
_entity.id
_entity.type
_entity.pdbx_description
1 polymer ?
#
loop_
_entity_poly.entity_id
_entity_poly.type
_entity_poly.pdbx_seq_one_letter_code
_entity_poly.pdbx_strand_id
1 'polypeptide(L)'
;MIYWIFLVLAIITEVIGTLSMKHASVSGDFTGMVVMYVMIATSYILLAVAVKKVALGVAYALWEGIGILFITTFSVMWFGETLSPMKIGGLVLLITGIGLIKSGTKKATVRQSAQKVKQVTQNAVNAAKTNALVGREAKSEA
;
A
#
# COMPACT_ATOMS: atom_id res chain seq x y z
N MET A 1 10.55 0.97 10.91
CA MET A 1 10.73 2.31 10.31
C MET A 1 11.36 2.25 8.93
N ILE A 2 12.36 1.41 8.69
CA ILE A 2 13.03 1.24 7.38
C ILE A 2 12.09 1.09 6.17
N TYR A 3 10.95 0.39 6.29
CA TYR A 3 9.98 0.22 5.20
C TYR A 3 9.32 1.51 4.70
N TRP A 4 9.21 2.53 5.57
CA TRP A 4 8.73 3.85 5.15
C TRP A 4 9.79 4.61 4.35
N ILE A 5 11.08 4.37 4.63
CA ILE A 5 12.18 4.95 3.85
C ILE A 5 12.18 4.36 2.44
N PHE A 6 11.99 3.04 2.31
CA PHE A 6 11.81 2.39 1.00
C PHE A 6 10.63 2.96 0.22
N LEU A 7 9.51 3.29 0.89
CA LEU A 7 8.37 3.93 0.24
C LEU A 7 8.72 5.33 -0.28
N VAL A 8 9.42 6.14 0.52
CA VAL A 8 9.88 7.48 0.09
C VAL A 8 10.83 7.37 -1.10
N LEU A 9 11.80 6.45 -1.05
CA LEU A 9 12.71 6.21 -2.16
C LEU A 9 11.97 5.75 -3.42
N ALA A 10 10.95 4.89 -3.29
CA ALA A 10 10.11 4.47 -4.41
C ALA A 10 9.46 5.68 -5.11
N ILE A 11 8.85 6.59 -4.33
CA ILE A 11 8.25 7.82 -4.86
C ILE A 11 9.30 8.69 -5.58
N ILE A 12 10.48 8.89 -4.98
CA ILE A 12 11.53 9.70 -5.61
C ILE A 12 11.94 9.09 -6.96
N THR A 13 12.20 7.78 -7.01
CA THR A 13 12.58 7.12 -8.26
C THR A 13 11.46 7.12 -9.30
N GLU A 14 10.20 7.00 -8.89
CA GLU A 14 9.04 7.13 -9.77
C GLU A 14 8.97 8.52 -10.40
N VAL A 15 9.02 9.58 -9.60
CA VAL A 15 8.97 10.96 -10.09
C VAL A 15 10.10 11.22 -11.09
N ILE A 16 11.33 10.80 -10.78
CA ILE A 16 12.47 10.95 -11.70
C ILE A 16 12.23 10.16 -13.00
N GLY A 17 11.77 8.91 -12.90
CA GLY A 17 11.49 8.06 -14.06
C GLY A 17 10.41 8.64 -14.97
N THR A 18 9.31 9.11 -14.39
CA THR A 18 8.18 9.68 -15.13
C THR A 18 8.53 11.03 -15.76
N LEU A 19 9.31 11.88 -15.08
CA LEU A 19 9.78 13.13 -15.67
C LEU A 19 10.80 12.88 -16.80
N SER A 20 11.65 11.86 -16.65
CA SER A 20 12.58 11.45 -17.72
C SER A 20 11.84 10.92 -18.94
N MET A 21 10.75 10.17 -18.74
CA MET A 21 9.85 9.75 -19.82
C MET A 21 9.27 10.96 -20.55
N LYS A 22 8.73 11.94 -19.81
CA LYS A 22 8.19 13.16 -20.41
C LYS A 22 9.25 13.92 -21.18
N HIS A 23 10.47 14.02 -20.62
CA HIS A 23 11.60 14.65 -21.29
C HIS A 23 11.97 13.93 -22.59
N ALA A 24 12.15 12.60 -22.58
CA ALA A 24 12.44 11.81 -23.76
C ALA A 24 11.36 11.96 -24.84
N SER A 25 10.09 12.05 -24.44
CA SER A 25 8.98 12.25 -25.38
C SER A 25 9.02 13.61 -26.08
N VAL A 26 9.55 14.66 -25.44
CA VAL A 26 9.64 16.00 -26.06
C VAL A 26 10.96 16.23 -26.79
N SER A 27 12.06 15.63 -26.34
CA SER A 27 13.39 15.80 -26.94
C SER A 27 13.72 14.76 -28.01
N GLY A 28 13.02 13.62 -28.03
CA GLY A 28 13.35 12.48 -28.89
C GLY A 28 14.61 11.72 -28.43
N ASP A 29 15.16 12.04 -27.26
CA ASP A 29 16.39 11.44 -26.76
C ASP A 29 16.17 10.03 -26.20
N PHE A 30 17.02 9.09 -26.63
CA PHE A 30 17.00 7.70 -26.17
C PHE A 30 17.48 7.57 -24.72
N THR A 31 18.35 8.46 -24.26
CA THR A 31 18.90 8.41 -22.89
C THR A 31 17.80 8.55 -21.84
N GLY A 32 16.84 9.45 -22.06
CA GLY A 32 15.70 9.62 -21.16
C GLY A 32 14.80 8.38 -21.06
N MET A 33 14.66 7.58 -22.13
CA MET A 33 13.95 6.30 -22.08
C MET A 33 14.68 5.26 -21.23
N VAL A 34 16.00 5.17 -21.35
CA VAL A 34 16.80 4.25 -20.52
C VAL A 34 16.68 4.62 -19.04
N VAL A 35 16.78 5.90 -18.71
CA VAL A 35 16.61 6.40 -17.33
C VAL A 35 15.20 6.07 -16.81
N MET A 36 14.16 6.30 -17.62
CA MET A 36 12.79 5.92 -17.28
C MET A 36 12.69 4.45 -16.88
N TYR A 37 13.15 3.52 -17.73
CA TYR A 37 13.01 2.08 -17.46
C TYR A 37 13.71 1.67 -16.16
N VAL A 38 14.94 2.16 -15.94
CA VAL A 38 15.71 1.83 -14.73
C VAL A 38 15.03 2.38 -13.48
N MET A 39 14.57 3.63 -13.52
CA MET A 39 13.98 4.30 -12.36
C MET A 39 12.59 3.75 -12.01
N ILE A 40 11.75 3.48 -13.01
CA ILE A 40 10.43 2.88 -12.79
C ILE A 40 10.57 1.45 -12.26
N ALA A 41 11.47 0.63 -12.82
CA ALA A 41 11.73 -0.71 -12.29
C ALA A 41 12.21 -0.66 -10.84
N THR A 42 13.15 0.25 -10.54
CA THR A 42 13.65 0.47 -9.17
C THR A 42 12.54 0.88 -8.23
N SER A 43 11.66 1.80 -8.65
CA SER A 43 10.50 2.23 -7.87
C SER A 43 9.60 1.07 -7.46
N TYR A 44 9.21 0.23 -8.42
CA TYR A 44 8.38 -0.94 -8.14
C TYR A 44 9.06 -1.96 -7.22
N ILE A 45 10.38 -2.15 -7.34
CA ILE A 45 11.14 -3.03 -6.44
C ILE A 45 11.13 -2.47 -5.01
N LEU A 46 11.36 -1.17 -4.84
CA LEU A 46 11.35 -0.51 -3.54
C LEU A 46 9.95 -0.53 -2.91
N LEU A 47 8.91 -0.31 -3.71
CA LEU A 47 7.51 -0.43 -3.29
C LEU A 47 7.19 -1.86 -2.84
N ALA A 48 7.62 -2.87 -3.60
CA ALA A 48 7.46 -4.29 -3.25
C ALA A 48 8.13 -4.64 -1.91
N VAL A 49 9.23 -3.96 -1.56
CA VAL A 49 9.84 -4.08 -0.22
C VAL A 49 8.98 -3.37 0.83
N ALA A 50 8.50 -2.15 0.57
CA ALA A 50 7.72 -1.36 1.53
C ALA A 50 6.41 -2.06 1.96
N VAL A 51 5.71 -2.68 1.00
CA VAL A 51 4.43 -3.39 1.25
C VAL A 51 4.58 -4.64 2.12
N LYS A 52 5.81 -5.11 2.39
CA LYS A 52 6.05 -6.21 3.35
C LYS A 52 5.64 -5.86 4.78
N LYS A 53 5.57 -4.56 5.14
CA LYS A 53 5.15 -4.10 6.47
C LYS A 53 4.11 -3.00 6.45
N VAL A 54 4.05 -2.21 5.39
CA VAL A 54 2.97 -1.22 5.17
C VAL A 54 1.82 -1.95 4.48
N ALA A 55 0.58 -1.69 4.91
CA ALA A 55 -0.57 -2.27 4.25
C ALA A 55 -0.58 -1.88 2.77
N LEU A 56 -0.77 -2.84 1.87
CA LEU A 56 -0.65 -2.66 0.43
C LEU A 56 -1.45 -1.45 -0.07
N GLY A 57 -2.73 -1.33 0.32
CA GLY A 57 -3.57 -0.21 -0.10
C GLY A 57 -3.06 1.16 0.36
N VAL A 58 -2.48 1.26 1.56
CA VAL A 58 -1.90 2.51 2.08
C VAL A 58 -0.62 2.86 1.33
N ALA A 59 0.26 1.87 1.12
CA ALA A 59 1.51 2.09 0.39
C ALA A 59 1.23 2.51 -1.06
N TYR A 60 0.30 1.84 -1.74
CA TYR A 60 -0.05 2.14 -3.12
C TYR A 60 -0.72 3.51 -3.25
N ALA A 61 -1.65 3.86 -2.34
CA ALA A 61 -2.30 5.16 -2.33
C ALA A 61 -1.31 6.31 -2.08
N LEU A 62 -0.35 6.13 -1.17
CA LEU A 62 0.68 7.14 -0.93
C LEU A 62 1.67 7.25 -2.08
N TRP A 63 2.08 6.11 -2.66
CA TRP A 63 3.01 6.07 -3.78
C TRP A 63 2.45 6.82 -4.99
N GLU A 64 1.31 6.36 -5.52
CA GLU A 64 0.65 7.01 -6.66
C GLU A 64 0.22 8.45 -6.33
N GLY A 65 -0.32 8.66 -5.14
CA GLY A 65 -0.88 9.94 -4.76
C GLY A 65 0.15 11.05 -4.65
N ILE A 66 1.24 10.79 -3.93
CA ILE A 66 2.32 11.75 -3.75
C ILE A 66 3.12 11.89 -5.05
N GLY A 67 3.34 10.79 -5.77
CA GLY A 67 3.97 10.78 -7.09
C GLY A 67 3.28 11.73 -8.06
N ILE A 68 1.96 11.57 -8.25
CA ILE A 68 1.15 12.43 -9.14
C ILE A 68 1.22 13.90 -8.74
N LEU A 69 1.21 14.22 -7.44
CA LEU A 69 1.34 15.61 -6.98
C LEU A 69 2.66 16.23 -7.44
N PHE A 70 3.79 15.56 -7.19
CA PHE A 70 5.10 16.05 -7.61
C PHE A 70 5.26 16.07 -9.13
N ILE A 71 4.87 15.00 -9.83
CA ILE A 71 4.92 14.93 -11.29
C ILE A 71 4.13 16.10 -11.89
N THR A 72 2.91 16.35 -11.40
CA THR A 72 2.09 17.46 -11.90
C THR A 72 2.76 18.81 -11.64
N THR A 73 3.29 19.03 -10.43
CA THR A 73 4.01 20.28 -10.10
C THR A 73 5.20 20.51 -11.01
N PHE A 74 6.07 19.51 -11.18
CA PHE A 74 7.23 19.62 -12.07
C PHE A 74 6.81 19.73 -13.54
N SER A 75 5.71 19.10 -13.95
CA SER A 75 5.19 19.22 -15.31
C SER A 75 4.78 20.63 -15.68
N VAL A 76 4.15 21.34 -14.75
CA VAL A 76 3.82 22.76 -14.93
C VAL A 76 5.08 23.62 -14.95
N MET A 77 6.02 23.39 -14.04
CA MET A 77 7.23 24.20 -13.92
C MET A 77 8.20 24.03 -15.10
N TRP A 78 8.41 22.79 -15.56
CA TRP A 78 9.48 22.46 -16.50
C TRP A 78 9.00 22.29 -17.94
N PHE A 79 7.78 21.80 -18.13
CA PHE A 79 7.20 21.54 -19.45
C PHE A 79 6.09 22.53 -19.81
N GLY A 80 5.80 23.51 -18.95
CA GLY A 80 4.81 24.56 -19.21
C GLY A 80 3.37 24.05 -19.30
N GLU A 81 3.07 22.89 -18.70
CA GLU A 81 1.72 22.35 -18.73
C GLU A 81 0.75 23.24 -17.95
N THR A 82 -0.45 23.46 -18.50
CA THR A 82 -1.48 24.27 -17.83
C THR A 82 -2.21 23.47 -16.76
N LEU A 83 -2.35 24.09 -15.60
CA LEU A 83 -3.12 23.60 -14.47
C LEU A 83 -4.56 24.14 -14.55
N SER A 84 -5.48 23.35 -15.10
CA SER A 84 -6.89 23.76 -15.16
C SER A 84 -7.54 23.68 -13.77
N PRO A 85 -8.60 24.47 -13.50
CA PRO A 85 -9.36 24.35 -12.25
C PRO A 85 -9.86 22.93 -11.97
N MET A 86 -10.20 22.19 -13.03
CA MET A 86 -10.63 20.79 -12.95
C MET A 86 -9.50 19.85 -12.51
N LYS A 87 -8.25 20.06 -12.99
CA LYS A 87 -7.07 19.32 -12.50
C LYS A 87 -6.85 19.58 -11.01
N ILE A 88 -6.98 20.84 -10.57
CA ILE A 88 -6.84 21.20 -9.15
C ILE A 88 -7.89 20.48 -8.31
N GLY A 89 -9.16 20.50 -8.72
CA GLY A 89 -10.23 19.78 -8.04
C GLY A 89 -9.95 18.27 -7.94
N GLY A 90 -9.41 17.68 -9.02
CA GLY A 90 -8.97 16.28 -9.02
C GLY A 90 -7.86 15.99 -8.02
N LEU A 91 -6.84 16.85 -7.91
CA LEU A 91 -5.75 16.71 -6.95
C LEU A 91 -6.25 16.81 -5.49
N VAL A 92 -7.20 17.72 -5.21
CA VAL A 92 -7.82 17.85 -3.88
C VAL A 92 -8.61 16.58 -3.52
N LEU A 93 -9.38 16.05 -4.47
CA LEU A 93 -10.13 14.81 -4.27
C LEU A 93 -9.19 13.62 -4.06
N LEU A 94 -8.08 13.56 -4.80
CA LEU A 94 -7.03 12.55 -4.63
C LEU A 94 -6.44 12.56 -3.22
N ILE A 95 -6.07 13.75 -2.69
CA ILE A 95 -5.56 13.89 -1.32
C ILE A 95 -6.61 13.40 -0.30
N THR A 96 -7.88 13.76 -0.52
CA THR A 96 -8.98 13.32 0.33
C THR A 96 -9.14 11.79 0.31
N GLY A 97 -9.09 11.17 -0.88
CA GLY A 97 -9.17 9.73 -1.06
C GLY A 97 -8.04 8.97 -0.34
N ILE A 98 -6.81 9.48 -0.40
CA ILE A 98 -5.67 8.90 0.33
C ILE A 98 -5.91 8.95 1.84
N GLY A 99 -6.43 10.07 2.36
CA GLY A 99 -6.79 10.22 3.77
C GLY A 99 -7.83 9.18 4.22
N LEU A 100 -8.85 8.94 3.38
CA LEU A 100 -9.87 7.93 3.63
C LEU A 100 -9.30 6.51 3.61
N ILE A 101 -8.48 6.16 2.61
CA ILE A 101 -7.82 4.84 2.52
C ILE A 101 -6.96 4.60 3.75
N LYS A 102 -6.14 5.58 4.14
CA LYS A 102 -5.29 5.49 5.33
C LYS A 102 -6.11 5.26 6.60
N SER A 103 -7.23 5.94 6.74
CA SER A 103 -8.10 5.86 7.93
C SER A 103 -8.92 4.57 7.96
N GLY A 104 -9.38 4.09 6.81
CA GLY A 104 -10.17 2.87 6.67
C GLY A 104 -9.34 1.59 6.73
N THR A 105 -8.02 1.68 6.55
CA THR A 105 -7.15 0.50 6.55
C THR A 105 -6.97 -0.04 7.97
N LYS A 106 -7.77 -1.04 8.33
CA LYS A 106 -7.49 -1.94 9.45
C LYS A 106 -6.50 -3.01 8.95
N LYS A 107 -5.41 -3.25 9.67
CA LYS A 107 -4.50 -4.37 9.33
C LYS A 107 -5.30 -5.67 9.34
N ALA A 108 -5.64 -6.21 8.17
CA ALA A 108 -6.09 -7.59 8.03
C ALA A 108 -4.90 -8.47 8.43
N THR A 109 -4.78 -8.74 9.72
CA THR A 109 -3.60 -9.39 10.25
C THR A 109 -3.84 -10.88 10.11
N VAL A 110 -2.93 -11.62 9.48
CA VAL A 110 -2.90 -13.09 9.52
C VAL A 110 -3.00 -13.61 10.96
N ARG A 111 -2.55 -12.81 11.96
CA ARG A 111 -2.81 -13.03 13.39
C ARG A 111 -4.29 -13.13 13.77
N GLN A 112 -5.19 -12.34 13.18
CA GLN A 112 -6.61 -12.40 13.48
C GLN A 112 -7.22 -13.71 13.01
N SER A 113 -6.89 -14.17 11.80
CA SER A 113 -7.32 -15.48 11.30
C SER A 113 -6.74 -16.61 12.14
N ALA A 114 -5.45 -16.54 12.48
CA ALA A 114 -4.79 -17.53 13.34
C ALA A 114 -5.31 -17.52 14.79
N GLN A 115 -5.62 -16.34 15.36
CA GLN A 115 -6.26 -16.21 16.67
C GLN A 115 -7.68 -16.73 16.64
N LYS A 116 -8.44 -16.44 15.58
CA LYS A 116 -9.81 -16.96 15.43
C LYS A 116 -9.81 -18.49 15.36
N VAL A 117 -8.87 -19.08 14.61
CA VAL A 117 -8.69 -20.54 14.56
C VAL A 117 -8.27 -21.09 15.92
N LYS A 118 -7.25 -20.51 16.58
CA LYS A 118 -6.85 -20.93 17.94
C LYS A 118 -8.01 -20.84 18.95
N GLN A 119 -8.80 -19.78 18.90
CA GLN A 119 -9.97 -19.57 19.75
C GLN A 119 -11.04 -20.65 19.50
N VAL A 120 -11.36 -20.93 18.23
CA VAL A 120 -12.34 -21.96 17.85
C VAL A 120 -11.86 -23.34 18.30
N THR A 121 -10.59 -23.68 18.07
CA THR A 121 -10.01 -24.95 18.53
C THR A 121 -10.04 -25.05 20.06
N GLN A 122 -9.68 -23.98 20.78
CA GLN A 122 -9.68 -23.99 22.25
C GLN A 122 -11.10 -24.12 22.82
N ASN A 123 -12.07 -23.44 22.22
CA ASN A 123 -13.47 -23.55 22.62
C ASN A 123 -14.01 -24.97 22.39
N ALA A 124 -13.67 -25.60 21.27
CA ALA A 124 -14.03 -26.99 20.98
C ALA A 124 -13.40 -27.97 21.98
N VAL A 125 -12.13 -27.77 22.34
CA VAL A 125 -11.43 -28.59 23.36
C VAL A 125 -12.08 -28.43 24.73
N ASN A 126 -12.44 -27.21 25.13
CA ASN A 126 -13.09 -26.97 26.42
C ASN A 126 -14.48 -27.61 26.46
N ALA A 127 -15.27 -27.50 25.39
CA ALA A 127 -16.59 -28.14 25.30
C ALA A 127 -16.50 -29.67 25.39
N ALA A 128 -15.51 -30.29 24.72
CA ALA A 128 -15.28 -31.72 24.81
C ALA A 128 -14.92 -32.18 26.22
N LYS A 129 -14.10 -31.42 26.95
CA LYS A 129 -13.77 -31.69 28.35
C LYS A 129 -14.99 -31.58 29.27
N THR A 130 -15.81 -30.56 29.10
CA THR A 130 -17.05 -30.37 29.89
C THR A 130 -18.00 -31.56 29.70
N ASN A 131 -18.23 -31.99 28.44
CA ASN A 131 -19.11 -33.12 28.16
C ASN A 131 -18.57 -34.46 28.72
N ALA A 132 -17.25 -34.64 28.70
CA ALA A 132 -16.61 -35.84 29.26
C ALA A 132 -16.69 -35.91 30.79
N LEU A 133 -16.69 -34.77 31.48
CA LEU A 133 -16.86 -34.70 32.93
C LEU A 133 -18.31 -35.01 33.34
N VAL A 134 -19.27 -34.35 32.69
CA VAL A 134 -20.71 -34.59 32.92
C VAL A 134 -21.10 -36.05 32.65
N GLY A 135 -20.57 -36.65 31.57
CA GLY A 135 -20.83 -38.06 31.26
C GLY A 135 -20.20 -39.06 32.24
N ARG A 136 -19.17 -38.67 33.01
CA ARG A 136 -18.59 -39.50 34.07
C ARG A 136 -19.39 -39.41 35.37
N GLU A 137 -19.90 -38.23 35.71
CA GLU A 137 -20.79 -38.05 36.88
C GLU A 137 -22.10 -38.84 36.70
N ALA A 138 -22.75 -38.72 35.54
CA ALA A 138 -23.96 -39.46 35.21
C ALA A 138 -23.82 -41.00 35.20
N LYS A 139 -22.59 -41.51 35.02
CA LYS A 139 -22.27 -42.95 35.13
C LYS A 139 -21.88 -43.41 36.54
N SER A 140 -21.58 -42.49 37.46
CA SER A 140 -21.26 -42.84 38.84
C SER A 140 -22.48 -42.82 39.77
N GLU A 141 -23.56 -42.15 39.34
CA GLU A 141 -24.85 -42.08 40.05
C GLU A 141 -25.85 -43.16 39.63
N ALA A 142 -25.53 -43.97 38.61
CA ALA A 142 -26.33 -45.09 38.10
C ALA A 142 -25.70 -46.43 38.48
#